data_AF-X1V0H9-F1
#
_entry.id   AF-X1V0H9-F1
#
_cell.length_a   1.000
_cell.length_b   1.000
_cell.length_c   1.000
_cell.angle_alpha   90.00
_cell.angle_beta   90.00
_cell.angle_gamma   90.00
#
_symmetry.space_group_name_H-M   'P 1'
#
loop_
_entity.id
_entity.type
_entity.pdbx_description
1 polymer ?
#
loop_
_entity_poly.entity_id
_entity_poly.type
_entity_poly.pdbx_seq_one_letter_code
_entity_poly.pdbx_strand_id
1 'polypeptide(L)'
;MSSFWRNVIDLIWYDGPIHKPKPGGHYSQWRDALANCLEFIRTDILSLSYMRDPARTPRLKDLLKEYGQTDDPNLTEAKQIELLNASRYRKDTNATDDDLQTLLDKGGFDLTVYNNSPTGPAIDPALMLNNNFVMQAMEG
;
A
#
# COMPACT_ATOMS: atom_id res chain seq x y z
N MET A 1 24.86 20.83 6.02
CA MET A 1 24.46 20.57 7.42
C MET A 1 25.71 20.54 8.28
N SER A 2 25.77 21.32 9.36
CA SER A 2 26.95 21.45 10.22
C SER A 2 27.31 20.11 10.88
N SER A 3 28.60 19.88 11.15
CA SER A 3 29.10 18.66 11.80
C SER A 3 28.43 18.40 13.17
N PHE A 4 27.96 19.46 13.83
CA PHE A 4 27.18 19.37 15.06
C PHE A 4 25.89 18.54 14.90
N TRP A 5 25.09 18.79 13.86
CA TRP A 5 23.82 18.08 13.66
C TRP A 5 24.03 16.61 13.31
N ARG A 6 25.09 16.27 12.57
CA ARG A 6 25.46 14.85 12.35
C ARG A 6 25.85 14.16 13.65
N ASN A 7 26.69 14.79 14.47
CA ASN A 7 27.07 14.22 15.76
C ASN A 7 25.88 14.03 16.71
N VAL A 8 24.90 14.94 16.71
CA VAL A 8 23.67 14.80 17.50
C VAL A 8 22.82 13.64 16.98
N ILE A 9 22.64 13.53 15.67
CA ILE A 9 21.90 12.44 15.02
C ILE A 9 22.59 11.09 15.32
N ASP A 10 23.90 11.00 15.19
CA ASP A 10 24.68 9.78 15.42
C ASP A 10 24.70 9.38 16.91
N LEU A 11 24.58 10.34 17.84
CA LEU A 11 24.44 10.08 19.28
C LEU A 11 23.06 9.48 19.62
N ILE A 12 22.03 9.85 18.86
CA ILE A 12 20.62 9.50 19.08
C ILE A 12 20.22 8.24 18.28
N TRP A 13 20.94 7.87 17.22
CA TRP A 13 20.57 6.72 16.39
C TRP A 13 21.44 5.47 16.62
N TYR A 14 20.77 4.32 16.51
CA TYR A 14 21.23 2.92 16.36
C TYR A 14 22.30 2.38 17.33
N ASP A 15 23.45 3.03 17.49
CA ASP A 15 24.59 2.55 18.28
C ASP A 15 25.26 3.65 19.13
N GLY A 16 24.61 4.82 19.21
CA GLY A 16 25.05 5.94 20.03
C GLY A 16 25.13 5.58 21.52
N PRO A 17 26.01 6.25 22.29
CA PRO A 17 26.26 5.95 23.70
C PRO A 17 25.02 6.11 24.61
N ILE A 18 23.97 6.79 24.13
CA ILE A 18 22.67 6.87 24.80
C ILE A 18 21.98 5.50 24.83
N HIS A 19 22.18 4.64 23.83
CA HIS A 19 21.51 3.34 23.72
C HIS A 19 22.17 2.19 24.49
N LYS A 20 23.34 2.43 25.09
CA LYS A 20 24.10 1.41 25.82
C LYS A 20 23.71 1.45 27.30
N PRO A 21 22.99 0.43 27.82
CA PRO A 21 22.56 0.41 29.21
C PRO A 21 23.78 0.39 30.13
N LYS A 22 23.86 1.37 31.05
CA LYS A 22 24.90 1.45 32.08
C LYS A 22 24.32 1.03 33.44
N PRO A 23 25.10 0.34 34.30
CA PRO A 23 24.68 0.06 35.67
C PRO A 23 24.38 1.38 36.41
N GLY A 24 23.21 1.49 37.03
CA GLY A 24 22.75 2.70 37.72
C GLY A 24 22.20 3.80 36.81
N GLY A 25 22.08 3.57 35.50
CA GLY A 25 21.51 4.54 34.55
C GLY A 25 19.98 4.52 34.49
N HIS A 26 19.39 5.68 34.18
CA HIS A 26 17.94 5.86 33.99
C HIS A 26 17.48 5.52 32.56
N TYR A 27 18.18 4.62 31.87
CA TYR A 27 17.91 4.32 30.45
C TYR A 27 16.51 3.72 30.22
N SER A 28 16.04 2.89 31.16
CA SER A 28 14.67 2.38 31.14
C SER A 28 13.64 3.50 31.23
N GLN A 29 13.82 4.44 32.17
CA GLN A 29 12.92 5.59 32.34
C GLN A 29 12.89 6.49 31.09
N TRP A 30 14.03 6.68 30.42
CA TRP A 30 14.08 7.40 29.14
C TRP A 30 13.33 6.68 28.03
N ARG A 31 13.46 5.35 27.93
CA ARG A 31 12.68 4.55 26.96
C ARG A 31 11.19 4.58 27.25
N ASP A 32 10.79 4.51 28.52
CA ASP A 32 9.40 4.59 28.92
C ASP A 32 8.81 5.98 28.59
N ALA A 33 9.58 7.04 28.82
CA ALA A 33 9.20 8.39 28.41
C ALA A 33 9.04 8.51 26.88
N LEU A 34 9.96 7.93 26.10
CA LEU A 34 9.81 7.88 24.65
C LEU A 34 8.58 7.11 24.20
N ALA A 35 8.32 5.94 24.79
CA ALA A 35 7.14 5.15 24.50
C ALA A 35 5.85 5.94 24.79
N ASN A 36 5.81 6.65 25.92
CA ASN A 36 4.69 7.53 26.26
C ASN A 36 4.52 8.66 25.23
N CYS A 37 5.59 9.32 24.82
CA CYS A 37 5.53 10.35 23.78
C CYS A 37 4.98 9.80 22.45
N LEU A 38 5.39 8.59 22.06
CA LEU A 38 4.87 7.95 20.85
C LEU A 38 3.39 7.60 20.98
N GLU A 39 2.92 7.16 22.15
CA GLU A 39 1.49 6.91 22.38
C GLU A 39 0.65 8.19 22.38
N PHE A 40 1.19 9.31 22.88
CA PHE A 40 0.52 10.61 22.71
C PHE A 40 0.39 11.00 21.24
N ILE A 41 1.48 10.90 20.46
CA ILE A 41 1.46 11.18 19.02
C ILE A 41 0.45 10.26 18.31
N ARG A 42 0.44 8.97 18.66
CA ARG A 42 -0.52 8.01 18.11
C ARG A 42 -1.96 8.40 18.44
N THR A 43 -2.23 8.77 19.68
CA THR A 43 -3.56 9.19 20.15
C THR A 43 -4.02 10.43 19.41
N ASP A 44 -3.14 11.42 19.24
CA ASP A 44 -3.43 12.64 18.50
C ASP A 44 -3.74 12.31 17.02
N ILE A 45 -2.93 11.47 16.38
CA ILE A 45 -3.17 11.04 14.99
C ILE A 45 -4.52 10.31 14.87
N LEU A 46 -4.85 9.44 15.83
CA LEU A 46 -6.14 8.75 15.88
C LEU A 46 -7.29 9.73 16.08
N SER A 47 -7.13 10.73 16.94
CA SER A 47 -8.13 11.78 17.15
C SER A 47 -8.41 12.58 15.87
N LEU A 48 -7.41 12.70 14.99
CA LEU A 48 -7.47 13.39 13.72
C LEU A 48 -7.90 12.49 12.54
N SER A 49 -8.11 11.19 12.78
CA SER A 49 -8.45 10.22 11.74
C SER A 49 -9.74 10.55 10.99
N TYR A 50 -10.70 11.23 11.63
CA TYR A 50 -11.96 11.65 11.00
C TYR A 50 -11.75 12.62 9.83
N MET A 51 -10.62 13.35 9.78
CA MET A 51 -10.31 14.24 8.66
C MET A 51 -10.06 13.45 7.36
N ARG A 52 -9.70 12.17 7.46
CA ARG A 52 -9.50 11.24 6.34
C ARG A 52 -10.76 10.43 6.00
N ASP A 53 -11.85 10.62 6.75
CA ASP A 53 -13.14 9.97 6.48
C ASP A 53 -14.01 10.90 5.62
N PRO A 54 -14.33 10.53 4.36
CA PRO A 54 -15.21 11.30 3.49
C PRO A 54 -16.56 11.65 4.10
N ALA A 55 -17.11 10.81 4.99
CA ALA A 55 -18.44 11.00 5.58
C ALA A 55 -18.44 11.96 6.78
N ARG A 56 -17.27 12.27 7.36
CA ARG A 56 -17.14 13.04 8.60
C ARG A 56 -16.22 14.24 8.48
N THR A 57 -15.46 14.33 7.40
CA THR A 57 -14.48 15.39 7.22
C THR A 57 -15.15 16.73 6.95
N PRO A 58 -14.79 17.81 7.67
CA PRO A 58 -15.26 19.15 7.34
C PRO A 58 -14.56 19.73 6.09
N ARG A 59 -13.57 19.02 5.53
CA ARG A 59 -12.73 19.48 4.41
C ARG A 59 -12.83 18.54 3.20
N LEU A 60 -14.04 18.18 2.81
CA LEU A 60 -14.29 17.26 1.69
C LEU A 60 -13.60 17.74 0.40
N LYS A 61 -13.62 19.04 0.10
CA LYS A 61 -12.98 19.62 -1.10
C LYS A 61 -11.47 19.41 -1.16
N ASP A 62 -10.79 19.52 -0.02
CA ASP A 62 -9.34 19.30 0.05
C ASP A 62 -9.02 17.82 -0.11
N LEU A 63 -9.86 16.96 0.49
CA LEU A 63 -9.74 15.51 0.34
C LEU A 63 -9.96 15.08 -1.12
N LEU A 64 -10.97 15.63 -1.81
CA LEU A 64 -11.21 15.36 -3.23
C LEU A 64 -9.99 15.71 -4.09
N LYS A 65 -9.37 16.88 -3.86
CA LYS A 65 -8.14 17.29 -4.56
C LYS A 65 -6.98 16.34 -4.31
N GLU A 66 -6.80 15.88 -3.07
CA GLU A 66 -5.74 14.93 -2.72
C GLU A 66 -5.86 13.61 -3.49
N TYR A 67 -7.10 13.14 -3.71
CA TYR A 67 -7.39 11.95 -4.52
C TYR A 67 -7.59 12.26 -6.02
N GLY A 68 -7.18 13.45 -6.48
CA GLY A 68 -7.21 13.82 -7.90
C GLY A 68 -8.62 14.02 -8.49
N GLN A 69 -9.65 14.17 -7.64
CA GLN A 69 -11.00 14.48 -8.08
C GLN A 69 -11.22 15.99 -8.18
N THR A 70 -11.88 16.42 -9.26
CA THR A 70 -12.26 17.83 -9.44
C THR A 70 -13.61 18.08 -8.78
N ASP A 71 -13.74 19.22 -8.08
CA ASP A 71 -15.00 19.66 -7.48
C ASP A 71 -15.99 20.01 -8.61
N ASP A 72 -16.89 19.08 -8.93
CA ASP A 72 -17.96 19.30 -9.90
C ASP A 72 -19.17 19.93 -9.18
N PRO A 73 -19.52 21.19 -9.48
CA PRO A 73 -20.63 21.89 -8.83
C PRO A 73 -22.01 21.29 -9.16
N ASN A 74 -22.10 20.39 -10.14
CA ASN A 74 -23.35 19.72 -10.51
C ASN A 74 -23.60 18.43 -9.72
N LEU A 75 -22.60 17.93 -8.98
CA LEU A 75 -22.74 16.74 -8.17
C LEU A 75 -23.22 17.08 -6.76
N THR A 76 -24.11 16.26 -6.21
CA THR A 76 -24.45 16.33 -4.79
C THR A 76 -23.29 15.84 -3.94
N GLU A 77 -23.15 16.37 -2.72
CA GLU A 77 -22.10 15.98 -1.77
C GLU A 77 -22.08 14.47 -1.52
N ALA A 78 -23.26 13.84 -1.42
CA ALA A 78 -23.39 12.39 -1.27
C ALA A 78 -22.77 11.61 -2.45
N LYS A 79 -22.92 12.11 -3.68
CA LYS A 79 -22.35 11.49 -4.87
C LYS A 79 -20.84 11.70 -4.94
N GLN A 80 -20.34 12.85 -4.48
CA GLN A 80 -18.90 13.11 -4.37
C GLN A 80 -18.24 12.15 -3.36
N ILE A 81 -18.90 11.91 -2.21
CA ILE A 81 -18.44 10.95 -1.20
C ILE A 81 -18.38 9.52 -1.76
N GLU A 82 -19.40 9.11 -2.53
CA GLU A 82 -19.45 7.80 -3.18
C GLU A 82 -18.27 7.61 -4.16
N LEU A 83 -18.02 8.61 -5.01
CA LEU A 83 -16.89 8.59 -5.95
C LEU A 83 -15.54 8.60 -5.22
N LEU A 84 -15.41 9.38 -4.15
CA LEU A 84 -14.19 9.44 -3.36
C LEU A 84 -13.87 8.10 -2.71
N ASN A 85 -14.88 7.44 -2.11
CA ASN A 85 -14.74 6.09 -1.57
C ASN A 85 -14.34 5.07 -2.65
N ALA A 86 -14.92 5.15 -3.85
CA ALA A 86 -14.54 4.28 -4.96
C ALA A 86 -13.08 4.50 -5.40
N SER A 87 -12.60 5.75 -5.39
CA SER A 87 -11.21 6.08 -5.77
C SER A 87 -10.19 5.73 -4.70
N ARG A 88 -10.55 5.83 -3.41
CA ARG A 88 -9.64 5.59 -2.28
C ARG A 88 -9.11 4.16 -2.21
N TYR A 89 -9.90 3.20 -2.68
CA TYR A 89 -9.53 1.78 -2.77
C TYR A 89 -9.07 1.36 -4.15
N ARG A 90 -9.01 2.30 -5.10
CA ARG A 90 -8.42 2.05 -6.41
C ARG A 90 -6.93 1.89 -6.19
N LYS A 91 -6.47 0.64 -6.06
CA LYS A 91 -5.05 0.33 -6.19
C LYS A 91 -4.58 0.95 -7.51
N ASP A 92 -3.36 1.48 -7.54
CA ASP A 92 -2.57 1.71 -8.76
C ASP A 92 -2.24 0.38 -9.47
N THR A 93 -3.22 -0.52 -9.56
CA THR A 93 -3.20 -1.64 -10.48
C THR A 93 -3.57 -1.10 -11.85
N ASN A 94 -2.64 -0.35 -12.43
CA ASN A 94 -2.23 -0.66 -13.79
C ASN A 94 -1.33 -1.90 -13.74
N ALA A 95 -1.79 -2.98 -13.09
CA ALA A 95 -1.18 -4.28 -13.29
C ALA A 95 -1.58 -4.67 -14.70
N THR A 96 -0.69 -4.37 -15.62
CA THR A 96 -0.81 -4.79 -17.01
C THR A 96 -0.75 -6.31 -17.08
N ASP A 97 -1.22 -6.90 -18.17
CA ASP A 97 -1.05 -8.36 -18.38
C ASP A 97 0.43 -8.75 -18.25
N ASP A 98 1.34 -7.83 -18.58
CA ASP A 98 2.79 -7.95 -18.41
C ASP A 98 3.21 -8.09 -16.94
N ASP A 99 2.55 -7.40 -16.00
CA ASP A 99 2.82 -7.53 -14.57
C ASP A 99 2.35 -8.89 -14.04
N LEU A 100 1.24 -9.41 -14.57
CA LEU A 100 0.74 -10.75 -14.25
C LEU A 100 1.66 -11.83 -14.83
N GLN A 101 2.09 -11.69 -16.09
CA GLN A 101 3.06 -12.58 -16.72
C GLN A 101 4.37 -12.60 -15.93
N THR A 102 4.88 -11.43 -15.56
CA THR A 102 6.12 -11.30 -14.77
C THR A 102 6.00 -11.98 -13.40
N LEU A 103 4.84 -11.94 -12.76
CA LEU A 103 4.61 -12.62 -11.48
C LEU A 103 4.52 -14.15 -11.65
N LEU A 104 3.93 -14.64 -12.73
CA LEU A 104 3.86 -16.07 -13.04
C LEU A 104 5.25 -16.64 -13.36
N ASP A 105 6.03 -15.93 -14.17
CA ASP A 105 7.41 -16.29 -14.51
C ASP A 105 8.29 -16.34 -13.25
N LYS A 106 8.15 -15.34 -12.36
CA LYS A 106 8.85 -15.32 -11.05
C LYS A 106 8.40 -16.46 -10.13
N GLY A 107 7.15 -16.91 -10.26
CA GLY A 107 6.62 -18.06 -9.53
C GLY A 107 7.08 -19.41 -10.09
N GLY A 108 7.76 -19.43 -11.24
CA GLY A 108 8.18 -20.66 -11.92
C GLY A 108 7.04 -21.38 -12.62
N PHE A 109 5.92 -20.70 -12.89
CA PHE A 109 4.79 -21.27 -13.61
C PHE A 109 4.98 -21.05 -15.11
N ASP A 110 4.92 -22.12 -15.90
CA ASP A 110 4.94 -22.06 -17.37
C ASP A 110 3.51 -21.81 -17.90
N LEU A 111 3.00 -20.59 -17.65
CA LEU A 111 1.66 -20.17 -18.05
C LEU A 111 1.74 -18.81 -18.73
N THR A 112 1.04 -18.68 -19.87
CA THR A 112 0.96 -17.43 -20.62
C THR A 112 -0.37 -16.72 -20.36
N VAL A 113 -0.31 -15.45 -19.98
CA VAL A 113 -1.48 -14.58 -19.78
C VAL A 113 -1.93 -14.03 -21.12
N TYR A 114 -3.21 -14.25 -21.45
CA TYR A 114 -3.84 -13.69 -22.64
C TYR A 114 -4.90 -12.66 -22.23
N ASN A 115 -4.87 -11.49 -22.88
CA ASN A 115 -5.90 -10.49 -22.71
C ASN A 115 -7.19 -10.94 -23.38
N ASN A 116 -8.30 -10.98 -22.63
CA ASN A 116 -9.62 -11.25 -23.19
C ASN A 116 -10.18 -9.96 -23.82
N SER A 117 -9.52 -9.48 -24.87
CA SER A 117 -10.00 -8.34 -25.66
C SER A 117 -11.06 -8.80 -26.67
N PRO A 118 -12.15 -8.04 -26.89
CA PRO A 118 -13.10 -8.30 -27.97
C PRO A 118 -12.49 -8.21 -29.39
N THR A 119 -11.23 -7.78 -29.51
CA THR A 119 -10.44 -7.77 -30.77
C THR A 119 -9.24 -8.73 -30.75
N GLY A 120 -9.00 -9.44 -29.66
CA GLY A 120 -8.06 -10.56 -29.63
C GLY A 120 -8.69 -11.80 -30.26
N PRO A 121 -7.91 -12.79 -30.73
CA PRO A 121 -8.47 -14.05 -31.19
C PRO A 121 -9.22 -14.67 -30.00
N ALA A 122 -10.55 -14.66 -30.06
CA ALA A 122 -11.38 -15.36 -29.10
C ALA A 122 -10.86 -16.80 -29.02
N ILE A 123 -10.33 -17.19 -27.87
CA ILE A 123 -9.84 -18.55 -27.65
C ILE A 123 -11.08 -19.44 -27.67
N ASP A 124 -11.32 -20.11 -28.79
CA ASP A 124 -12.39 -21.08 -28.94
C ASP A 124 -12.16 -22.22 -27.93
N PRO A 125 -13.08 -22.44 -26.96
CA PRO A 125 -12.96 -23.52 -25.98
C PRO A 125 -12.78 -24.90 -26.63
N ALA A 126 -13.21 -25.09 -27.87
CA ALA A 126 -13.02 -26.34 -28.61
C ALA A 126 -11.55 -26.62 -28.95
N LEU A 127 -10.70 -25.59 -29.09
CA LEU A 127 -9.26 -25.76 -29.32
C LEU A 127 -8.52 -26.26 -28.08
N MET A 128 -9.01 -25.97 -26.87
CA MET A 128 -8.43 -26.50 -25.63
C MET A 128 -8.86 -27.94 -25.36
N LEU A 129 -10.06 -28.33 -25.81
CA LEU A 129 -10.60 -29.68 -25.62
C LEU A 129 -10.05 -30.71 -26.63
N ASN A 130 -9.58 -30.28 -27.81
CA ASN A 130 -9.00 -31.17 -28.82
C ASN A 130 -7.52 -31.53 -28.58
N ASN A 131 -6.83 -30.85 -27.66
CA ASN A 131 -5.55 -31.32 -27.15
C ASN A 131 -5.80 -32.43 -26.13
N ASN A 132 -5.98 -33.66 -26.61
CA ASN A 132 -5.98 -34.87 -25.81
C ASN A 132 -4.75 -34.87 -24.88
N PHE A 133 -4.95 -34.59 -23.60
CA PHE A 133 -3.97 -34.91 -22.56
C PHE A 133 -3.89 -36.43 -22.46
N VAL A 134 -3.04 -37.05 -23.27
CA VAL A 134 -2.62 -38.43 -23.04
C VAL A 134 -1.62 -38.38 -21.89
N MET A 135 -2.11 -38.51 -20.65
CA MET A 135 -1.28 -38.92 -19.53
C MET A 135 -0.90 -40.39 -19.75
N GLN A 136 0.23 -40.65 -20.40
CA GLN A 136 0.89 -41.95 -20.29
C GLN A 136 1.74 -41.92 -19.02
N ALA A 137 1.39 -42.77 -18.05
CA ALA A 137 2.29 -43.13 -16.98
C ALA A 137 3.49 -43.84 -17.61
N MET A 138 4.70 -43.28 -17.48
CA MET A 138 5.92 -44.00 -17.81
C MET A 138 6.17 -45.05 -16.73
N GLU A 139 5.93 -46.31 -17.06
CA GLU A 139 6.57 -47.43 -16.36
C GLU A 139 7.98 -47.60 -16.94
N GLY A 140 8.99 -47.45 -16.08
CA GLY A 140 10.40 -47.72 -16.35
C GLY A 140 11.15 -47.90 -15.04
#